data_AF-A0AAE4GAA7-F1
#
_entry.id   AF-A0AAE4GAA7-F1
#
_cell.length_a   1.000
_cell.length_b   1.000
_cell.length_c   1.000
_cell.angle_alpha   90.00
_cell.angle_beta   90.00
_cell.angle_gamma   90.00
#
_symmetry.space_group_name_H-M   'P 1'
#
loop_
_entity.id
_entity.type
_entity.pdbx_description
1 polymer ?
#
loop_
_entity_poly.entity_id
_entity_poly.type
_entity_poly.pdbx_seq_one_letter_code
_entity_poly.pdbx_strand_id
1 'polypeptide(L)'
;MTKNTVDVIALLNQAKEALYNVPCVGDAYDQQHSDTHTAAAKAIEDALQILSGGSEAEISETSVKVKHWDQYSSNAVSETHQIDIADQRKTNGQVFVTAGILEGNIDEMLSVTLEINSNPLNPAEHVPCAHIHFDHDALAFSLFKVGNMILLRPETEVQLQFVRELVNGVAEDLYWVS
;
A
#
# COMPACT_ATOMS: atom_id res chain seq x y z
N MET A 1 -10.44 25.75 15.66
CA MET A 1 -11.24 24.89 14.76
C MET A 1 -10.29 24.33 13.72
N THR A 2 -10.34 23.03 13.43
CA THR A 2 -9.55 22.43 12.34
C THR A 2 -10.13 22.88 10.99
N LYS A 3 -9.31 22.87 9.93
CA LYS A 3 -9.73 23.25 8.57
C LYS A 3 -11.00 22.49 8.14
N ASN A 4 -11.04 21.18 8.42
CA ASN A 4 -12.20 20.32 8.15
C ASN A 4 -13.48 20.77 8.85
N THR A 5 -13.40 21.26 10.09
CA THR A 5 -14.59 21.77 10.81
C THR A 5 -15.15 23.04 10.14
N VAL A 6 -14.29 23.91 9.62
CA VAL A 6 -14.72 25.14 8.93
C VAL A 6 -15.40 24.80 7.60
N ASP A 7 -14.86 23.84 6.85
CA ASP A 7 -15.39 23.43 5.55
C ASP A 7 -16.76 22.74 5.68
N VAL A 8 -16.95 21.88 6.70
CA VAL A 8 -18.24 21.23 6.98
C VAL A 8 -19.32 22.25 7.36
N ILE A 9 -18.97 23.25 8.19
CA ILE A 9 -19.92 24.31 8.58
C ILE A 9 -20.35 25.12 7.34
N ALA A 10 -19.45 25.39 6.41
CA ALA A 10 -19.77 26.11 5.18
C ALA A 10 -20.76 25.32 4.30
N LEU A 11 -20.55 24.02 4.11
CA LEU A 11 -21.44 23.16 3.32
C LEU A 11 -22.82 22.97 3.95
N LEU A 12 -22.89 22.79 5.27
CA LEU A 12 -24.17 22.70 5.98
C LEU A 12 -24.95 24.01 5.89
N ASN A 13 -24.28 25.16 5.91
CA ASN A 13 -24.94 26.45 5.68
C ASN A 13 -25.43 26.59 4.24
N GLN A 14 -24.69 26.11 3.24
CA GLN A 14 -25.12 26.10 1.84
C GLN A 14 -26.36 25.20 1.63
N ALA A 15 -26.38 24.01 2.23
CA ALA A 15 -27.53 23.11 2.18
C ALA A 15 -28.76 23.73 2.86
N LYS A 16 -28.55 24.40 4.00
CA LYS A 16 -29.58 25.15 4.70
C LYS A 16 -30.14 26.27 3.82
N GLU A 17 -29.31 27.10 3.21
CA GLU A 17 -29.76 28.18 2.32
C GLU A 17 -30.54 27.66 1.11
N ALA A 18 -30.11 26.54 0.52
CA ALA A 18 -30.84 25.89 -0.58
C ALA A 18 -32.24 25.44 -0.14
N LEU A 19 -32.40 24.88 1.07
CA LEU A 19 -33.70 24.47 1.61
C LEU A 19 -34.61 25.65 1.98
N TYR A 20 -34.06 26.81 2.35
CA TYR A 20 -34.85 28.00 2.72
C TYR A 20 -35.28 28.86 1.51
N ASN A 21 -34.55 28.82 0.40
CA ASN A 21 -34.83 29.61 -0.80
C ASN A 21 -35.80 28.94 -1.79
N VAL A 22 -36.63 28.04 -1.29
CA VAL A 22 -37.62 27.29 -2.07
C VAL A 22 -38.82 28.22 -2.40
N PRO A 23 -39.01 28.68 -3.66
CA PRO A 23 -40.02 29.70 -3.99
C PRO A 23 -41.45 29.14 -4.03
N CYS A 24 -42.46 29.86 -3.54
CA CYS A 24 -43.84 29.35 -3.52
C CYS A 24 -44.55 29.30 -4.90
N VAL A 25 -45.06 28.10 -5.23
CA VAL A 25 -46.21 27.64 -6.07
C VAL A 25 -46.48 28.25 -7.46
N GLY A 26 -46.33 27.42 -8.51
CA GLY A 26 -46.90 27.54 -9.88
C GLY A 26 -46.15 26.67 -10.91
N ASP A 27 -46.77 26.17 -11.99
CA ASP A 27 -46.30 25.07 -12.90
C ASP A 27 -44.81 24.97 -13.33
N ALA A 28 -43.99 26.02 -13.20
CA ALA A 28 -42.51 25.93 -13.26
C ALA A 28 -41.87 25.32 -11.99
N TYR A 29 -42.71 24.99 -10.99
CA TYR A 29 -42.38 24.54 -9.64
C TYR A 29 -41.65 23.20 -9.64
N ASP A 30 -42.05 22.25 -10.49
CA ASP A 30 -41.58 20.88 -10.38
C ASP A 30 -40.09 20.73 -10.70
N GLN A 31 -39.58 21.43 -11.71
CA GLN A 31 -38.17 21.31 -12.09
C GLN A 31 -37.27 22.12 -11.15
N GLN A 32 -37.62 23.37 -10.85
CA GLN A 32 -36.77 24.24 -10.02
C GLN A 32 -36.72 23.77 -8.55
N HIS A 33 -37.81 23.22 -8.00
CA HIS A 33 -37.76 22.55 -6.69
C HIS A 33 -36.89 21.31 -6.72
N SER A 34 -37.07 20.45 -7.73
CA SER A 34 -36.28 19.23 -7.87
C SER A 34 -34.79 19.55 -7.91
N ASP A 35 -34.38 20.57 -8.65
CA ASP A 35 -32.99 20.99 -8.77
C ASP A 35 -32.46 21.56 -7.44
N THR A 36 -33.28 22.34 -6.72
CA THR A 36 -32.92 22.94 -5.42
C THR A 36 -32.77 21.87 -4.32
N HIS A 37 -33.67 20.89 -4.28
CA HIS A 37 -33.58 19.75 -3.36
C HIS A 37 -32.39 18.84 -3.70
N THR A 38 -32.11 18.65 -4.99
CA THR A 38 -30.94 17.88 -5.46
C THR A 38 -29.64 18.56 -5.06
N ALA A 39 -29.56 19.89 -5.18
CA ALA A 39 -28.40 20.67 -4.75
C ALA A 39 -28.18 20.59 -3.23
N ALA A 40 -29.26 20.65 -2.44
CA ALA A 40 -29.19 20.47 -0.99
C ALA A 40 -28.74 19.04 -0.60
N ALA A 41 -29.27 18.01 -1.27
CA ALA A 41 -28.87 16.63 -1.05
C ALA A 41 -27.38 16.40 -1.33
N LYS A 42 -26.87 16.97 -2.44
CA LYS A 42 -25.46 16.89 -2.80
C LYS A 42 -24.55 17.59 -1.78
N ALA A 43 -24.93 18.78 -1.31
CA ALA A 43 -24.15 19.50 -0.29
C ALA A 43 -24.10 18.74 1.05
N ILE A 44 -25.16 18.00 1.40
CA ILE A 44 -25.17 17.11 2.57
C ILE A 44 -24.27 15.89 2.33
N GLU A 45 -24.30 15.28 1.15
CA GLU A 45 -23.43 14.17 0.77
C GLU A 45 -21.94 14.57 0.82
N ASP A 46 -21.59 15.72 0.26
CA ASP A 46 -20.23 16.28 0.30
C ASP A 46 -19.77 16.55 1.75
N ALA A 47 -20.67 17.07 2.60
CA ALA A 47 -20.38 17.28 4.02
C ALA A 47 -20.20 15.96 4.78
N LEU A 48 -21.01 14.94 4.47
CA LEU A 48 -20.89 13.59 5.03
C LEU A 48 -19.57 12.94 4.62
N GLN A 49 -19.09 13.15 3.38
CA GLN A 49 -17.81 12.64 2.89
C GLN A 49 -16.59 13.30 3.56
N ILE A 50 -16.71 14.56 3.97
CA ILE A 50 -15.67 15.26 4.74
C ILE A 50 -15.71 14.85 6.21
N LEU A 51 -16.91 14.69 6.78
CA LEU A 51 -17.11 14.21 8.16
C LEU A 51 -16.73 12.75 8.35
N SER A 52 -16.93 11.92 7.33
CA SER A 52 -16.45 10.54 7.30
C SER A 52 -14.93 10.45 7.19
N GLY A 53 -14.23 11.59 7.01
CA GLY A 53 -12.77 11.66 7.10
C GLY A 53 -12.12 10.74 6.09
N GLY A 54 -11.86 11.29 4.88
CA GLY A 54 -11.18 10.62 3.76
C GLY A 54 -10.33 9.42 4.13
N SER A 55 -10.74 8.25 3.60
CA SER A 55 -10.16 6.93 3.81
C SER A 55 -9.46 6.79 5.17
N GLU A 56 -10.11 6.13 6.13
CA GLU A 56 -9.33 5.24 6.99
C GLU A 56 -8.33 4.54 6.06
N ALA A 57 -7.06 4.67 6.38
CA ALA A 57 -6.00 3.99 5.67
C ALA A 57 -6.26 2.50 5.85
N GLU A 58 -7.17 1.95 5.03
CA GLU A 58 -7.54 0.56 5.06
C GLU A 58 -6.25 -0.19 4.77
N ILE A 59 -5.84 -1.00 5.73
CA ILE A 59 -4.84 -2.01 5.50
C ILE A 59 -5.47 -2.94 4.46
N SER A 60 -5.03 -2.80 3.22
CA SER A 60 -5.51 -3.65 2.13
C SER A 60 -4.62 -4.89 2.13
N GLU A 61 -5.19 -6.00 2.59
CA GLU A 61 -4.54 -7.31 2.54
C GLU A 61 -5.02 -8.06 1.31
N THR A 62 -4.07 -8.57 0.53
CA THR A 62 -4.33 -9.44 -0.62
C THR A 62 -3.51 -10.70 -0.46
N SER A 63 -4.18 -11.86 -0.45
CA SER A 63 -3.55 -13.18 -0.35
C SER A 63 -3.85 -13.98 -1.61
N VAL A 64 -2.82 -14.41 -2.33
CA VAL A 64 -2.95 -15.11 -3.62
C VAL A 64 -2.12 -16.39 -3.61
N LYS A 65 -2.78 -17.50 -3.90
CA LYS A 65 -2.09 -18.78 -4.17
C LYS A 65 -1.45 -18.75 -5.54
N VAL A 66 -0.21 -19.21 -5.61
CA VAL A 66 0.61 -19.17 -6.82
C VAL A 66 1.33 -20.50 -7.04
N LYS A 67 1.76 -20.72 -8.29
CA LYS A 67 2.62 -21.83 -8.71
C LYS A 67 3.94 -21.28 -9.22
N HIS A 68 4.88 -22.17 -9.53
CA HIS A 68 6.17 -21.77 -10.09
C HIS A 68 5.98 -20.96 -11.39
N TRP A 69 6.79 -19.91 -11.57
CA TRP A 69 6.57 -18.87 -12.58
C TRP A 69 6.52 -19.39 -14.03
N ASP A 70 7.28 -20.46 -14.34
CA ASP A 70 7.31 -21.05 -15.69
C ASP A 70 6.09 -21.94 -16.01
N GLN A 71 5.23 -22.21 -15.01
CA GLN A 71 4.10 -23.14 -15.13
C GLN A 71 2.77 -22.43 -15.40
N TYR A 72 2.77 -21.10 -15.55
CA TYR A 72 1.54 -20.33 -15.83
C TYR A 72 0.92 -20.61 -17.19
N SER A 73 1.67 -21.14 -18.14
CA SER A 73 1.14 -21.61 -19.42
C SER A 73 0.33 -22.91 -19.32
N SER A 74 0.43 -23.65 -18.20
CA SER A 74 -0.23 -24.93 -17.99
C SER A 74 -1.28 -24.86 -16.89
N ASN A 75 -2.51 -25.27 -17.19
CA ASN A 75 -3.59 -25.40 -16.20
C ASN A 75 -3.53 -26.72 -15.40
N ALA A 76 -2.58 -27.60 -15.72
CA ALA A 76 -2.48 -28.93 -15.11
C ALA A 76 -1.66 -28.95 -13.81
N VAL A 77 -1.00 -27.84 -13.45
CA VAL A 77 -0.14 -27.76 -12.27
C VAL A 77 -0.83 -26.97 -11.17
N SER A 78 -0.88 -27.55 -9.98
CA SER A 78 -1.46 -26.95 -8.79
C SER A 78 -0.62 -25.80 -8.27
N GLU A 79 -1.28 -24.87 -7.58
CA GLU A 79 -0.61 -23.87 -6.74
C GLU A 79 0.09 -24.58 -5.58
N THR A 80 1.30 -24.12 -5.26
CA THR A 80 2.15 -24.72 -4.21
C THR A 80 2.60 -23.69 -3.19
N HIS A 81 2.50 -22.41 -3.52
CA HIS A 81 2.94 -21.29 -2.69
C HIS A 81 1.82 -20.27 -2.51
N GLN A 82 1.99 -19.36 -1.56
CA GLN A 82 1.13 -18.21 -1.34
C GLN A 82 1.97 -16.95 -1.30
N ILE A 83 1.44 -15.87 -1.86
CA ILE A 83 1.99 -14.52 -1.74
C ILE A 83 0.94 -13.65 -1.04
N ASP A 84 1.35 -13.05 0.07
CA ASP A 84 0.55 -12.14 0.87
C ASP A 84 1.11 -10.73 0.74
N ILE A 85 0.24 -9.75 0.51
CA ILE A 85 0.57 -8.33 0.43
C ILE A 85 -0.27 -7.59 1.45
N ALA A 86 0.37 -6.92 2.41
CA ALA A 86 -0.27 -5.98 3.32
C ALA A 86 0.16 -4.56 2.99
N ASP A 87 -0.74 -3.77 2.42
CA ASP A 87 -0.48 -2.38 2.06
C ASP A 87 -0.86 -1.44 3.21
N GLN A 88 0.16 -0.79 3.79
CA GLN A 88 0.03 0.18 4.88
C GLN A 88 0.58 1.56 4.48
N ARG A 89 0.67 1.86 3.17
CA ARG A 89 1.26 3.11 2.65
C ARG A 89 0.56 4.37 3.16
N LYS A 90 -0.74 4.26 3.46
CA LYS A 90 -1.54 5.36 4.00
C LYS A 90 -1.48 5.46 5.53
N THR A 91 -0.99 4.43 6.21
CA THR A 91 -0.91 4.35 7.68
C THR A 91 0.49 4.65 8.19
N ASN A 92 1.50 3.91 7.70
CA ASN A 92 2.90 4.05 8.13
C ASN A 92 3.89 4.20 6.96
N GLY A 93 3.41 4.20 5.71
CA GLY A 93 4.25 4.37 4.53
C GLY A 93 4.90 3.07 4.03
N GLN A 94 4.51 1.92 4.58
CA GLN A 94 5.14 0.63 4.29
C GLN A 94 4.22 -0.29 3.48
N VAL A 95 4.83 -1.19 2.70
CA VAL A 95 4.16 -2.37 2.11
C VAL A 95 4.93 -3.60 2.56
N PHE A 96 4.21 -4.60 3.04
CA PHE A 96 4.77 -5.90 3.40
C PHE A 96 4.38 -6.91 2.34
N VAL A 97 5.35 -7.69 1.87
CA VAL A 97 5.11 -8.79 0.94
C VAL A 97 5.78 -10.03 1.47
N THR A 98 5.01 -11.10 1.65
CA THR A 98 5.49 -12.38 2.15
C THR A 98 5.22 -13.46 1.11
N ALA A 99 6.19 -14.33 0.87
CA ALA A 99 6.03 -15.50 0.03
C ALA A 99 6.42 -16.76 0.81
N GLY A 100 5.55 -17.78 0.79
CA GLY A 100 5.77 -19.03 1.53
C GLY A 100 5.10 -20.22 0.86
N ILE A 101 5.42 -21.43 1.35
CA ILE A 101 4.81 -22.69 0.91
C ILE A 101 3.43 -22.84 1.57
N LEU A 102 2.42 -23.33 0.84
CA LEU A 102 1.03 -23.43 1.34
C LEU A 102 0.86 -24.28 2.61
N GLU A 103 1.67 -25.34 2.75
CA GLU A 103 1.66 -26.27 3.89
C GLU A 103 3.04 -26.31 4.58
N GLY A 104 3.77 -25.19 4.56
CA GLY A 104 5.13 -25.08 5.12
C GLY A 104 5.18 -24.51 6.54
N ASN A 105 6.37 -24.51 7.13
CA ASN A 105 6.62 -23.79 8.39
C ASN A 105 6.68 -22.27 8.11
N ILE A 106 6.28 -21.45 9.08
CA ILE A 106 6.45 -19.99 9.04
C ILE A 106 7.93 -19.60 8.93
N ASP A 107 8.84 -20.44 9.41
CA ASP A 107 10.29 -20.22 9.28
C ASP A 107 10.80 -20.44 7.82
N GLU A 108 9.95 -20.94 6.92
CA GLU A 108 10.27 -21.19 5.51
C GLU A 108 9.60 -20.14 4.58
N MET A 109 9.50 -18.89 5.05
CA MET A 109 8.97 -17.77 4.26
C MET A 109 10.05 -16.74 3.94
N LEU A 110 9.90 -16.08 2.79
CA LEU A 110 10.67 -14.87 2.46
C LEU A 110 9.76 -13.66 2.62
N SER A 111 10.17 -12.70 3.45
CA SER A 111 9.43 -11.45 3.65
C SER A 111 10.24 -10.24 3.19
N VAL A 112 9.55 -9.27 2.58
CA VAL A 112 10.11 -7.98 2.21
C VAL A 112 9.21 -6.84 2.69
N THR A 113 9.84 -5.83 3.31
CA THR A 113 9.20 -4.54 3.61
C THR A 113 9.73 -3.47 2.68
N LEU A 114 8.83 -2.76 1.99
CA LEU A 114 9.15 -1.64 1.11
C LEU A 114 8.73 -0.32 1.76
N GLU A 115 9.62 0.66 1.75
CA GLU A 115 9.35 2.01 2.28
C GLU A 115 10.24 3.08 1.66
N ILE A 116 10.01 4.35 2.04
CA ILE A 116 10.95 5.44 1.81
C ILE A 116 11.75 5.64 3.09
N ASN A 117 13.04 5.36 3.07
CA ASN A 117 13.93 5.50 4.23
C ASN A 117 15.07 6.49 3.93
N SER A 118 15.82 6.88 4.95
CA SER A 118 16.99 7.74 4.80
C SER A 118 18.19 6.95 4.29
N ASN A 119 18.93 7.51 3.34
CA ASN A 119 20.17 6.94 2.85
C ASN A 119 21.16 6.80 4.04
N PRO A 120 21.68 5.59 4.33
CA PRO A 120 22.55 5.38 5.49
C PRO A 120 23.90 6.09 5.37
N LEU A 121 24.33 6.48 4.17
CA LEU A 121 25.55 7.25 3.95
C LEU A 121 25.30 8.77 3.97
N ASN A 122 24.04 9.19 3.82
CA ASN A 122 23.64 10.61 3.83
C ASN A 122 22.19 10.74 4.35
N PRO A 123 21.99 10.88 5.68
CA PRO A 123 20.66 10.87 6.28
C PRO A 123 19.70 11.99 5.84
N ALA A 124 20.20 13.04 5.18
CA ALA A 124 19.37 14.11 4.62
C ALA A 124 18.69 13.72 3.29
N GLU A 125 19.11 12.62 2.67
CA GLU A 125 18.54 12.09 1.43
C GLU A 125 17.57 10.94 1.74
N HIS A 126 16.36 11.02 1.21
CA HIS A 126 15.35 9.96 1.33
C HIS A 126 15.26 9.16 0.03
N VAL A 127 15.32 7.84 0.13
CA VAL A 127 15.43 6.92 -1.01
C VAL A 127 14.49 5.72 -0.85
N PRO A 128 14.07 5.09 -1.96
CA PRO A 128 13.41 3.78 -1.90
C PRO A 128 14.29 2.76 -1.19
N CYS A 129 13.69 2.05 -0.24
CA CYS A 129 14.33 1.05 0.59
C CYS A 129 13.53 -0.27 0.56
N ALA A 130 14.24 -1.39 0.52
CA ALA A 130 13.67 -2.73 0.70
C ALA A 130 14.40 -3.44 1.83
N HIS A 131 13.67 -3.92 2.83
CA HIS A 131 14.17 -4.73 3.92
C HIS A 131 13.86 -6.19 3.63
N ILE A 132 14.88 -7.05 3.57
CA ILE A 132 14.73 -8.48 3.31
C ILE A 132 14.90 -9.22 4.62
N HIS A 133 13.95 -10.09 4.94
CA HIS A 133 13.92 -10.88 6.16
C HIS A 133 14.13 -12.36 5.85
N PHE A 134 14.76 -13.09 6.77
CA PHE A 134 14.88 -14.55 6.68
C PHE A 134 13.55 -15.26 6.91
N ASP A 135 12.65 -14.63 7.65
CA ASP A 135 11.32 -15.11 8.01
C ASP A 135 10.39 -13.90 8.30
N HIS A 136 9.41 -14.06 9.20
CA HIS A 136 8.48 -12.99 9.56
C HIS A 136 9.12 -11.84 10.36
N ASP A 137 10.16 -12.07 11.17
CA ASP A 137 10.69 -11.06 12.10
C ASP A 137 12.22 -10.86 12.05
N ALA A 138 12.97 -11.82 11.51
CA ALA A 138 14.42 -11.74 11.44
C ALA A 138 14.90 -10.95 10.21
N LEU A 139 15.30 -9.69 10.40
CA LEU A 139 15.88 -8.86 9.33
C LEU A 139 17.24 -9.42 8.90
N ALA A 140 17.41 -9.69 7.61
CA ALA A 140 18.67 -10.14 7.03
C ALA A 140 19.51 -8.96 6.54
N PHE A 141 18.95 -8.13 5.67
CA PHE A 141 19.63 -6.95 5.13
C PHE A 141 18.64 -5.92 4.57
N SER A 142 19.14 -4.70 4.37
CA SER A 142 18.40 -3.61 3.73
C SER A 142 19.07 -3.19 2.43
N LEU A 143 18.27 -2.90 1.40
CA LEU A 143 18.68 -2.41 0.09
C LEU A 143 18.20 -0.98 -0.10
N PHE A 144 19.11 -0.06 -0.44
CA PHE A 144 18.80 1.35 -0.66
C PHE A 144 19.10 1.73 -2.12
N LYS A 145 18.12 2.31 -2.83
CA LYS A 145 18.31 2.80 -4.20
C LYS A 145 18.99 4.17 -4.20
N VAL A 146 20.32 4.19 -4.28
CA VAL A 146 21.14 5.42 -4.22
C VAL A 146 21.75 5.73 -5.58
N GLY A 147 21.39 6.87 -6.18
CA GLY A 147 21.90 7.27 -7.50
C GLY A 147 21.60 6.23 -8.59
N ASN A 148 22.64 5.61 -9.17
CA ASN A 148 22.53 4.51 -10.16
C ASN A 148 22.85 3.13 -9.59
N MET A 149 23.01 3.01 -8.27
CA MET A 149 23.41 1.77 -7.61
C MET A 149 22.35 1.32 -6.60
N ILE A 150 22.52 0.11 -6.09
CA ILE A 150 21.82 -0.40 -4.91
C ILE A 150 22.88 -0.61 -3.84
N LEU A 151 22.69 0.05 -2.70
CA LEU A 151 23.53 -0.15 -1.52
C LEU A 151 22.90 -1.23 -0.65
N LEU A 152 23.66 -2.29 -0.35
CA LEU A 152 23.25 -3.35 0.56
C LEU A 152 23.88 -3.11 1.93
N ARG A 153 23.05 -3.15 2.98
CA ARG A 153 23.46 -3.07 4.39
C ARG A 153 22.95 -4.31 5.14
N PRO A 154 23.81 -5.28 5.48
CA PRO A 154 23.43 -6.41 6.34
C PRO A 154 22.98 -5.91 7.72
N GLU A 155 22.10 -6.67 8.36
CA GLU A 155 21.81 -6.49 9.78
C GLU A 155 23.02 -6.89 10.64
N THR A 156 23.03 -6.46 11.89
CA THR A 156 24.05 -6.82 12.86
C THR A 156 24.23 -8.34 12.92
N GLU A 157 25.48 -8.81 12.88
CA GLU A 157 25.87 -10.23 12.85
C GLU A 157 25.55 -11.02 11.58
N VAL A 158 24.78 -10.46 10.64
CA VAL A 158 24.52 -11.08 9.34
C VAL A 158 25.74 -10.96 8.43
N GLN A 159 26.11 -12.06 7.78
CA GLN A 159 27.27 -12.14 6.91
C GLN A 159 26.88 -12.42 5.46
N LEU A 160 27.68 -11.88 4.54
CA LEU A 160 27.63 -12.21 3.13
C LEU A 160 28.79 -13.14 2.79
N GLN A 161 28.49 -14.33 2.32
CA GLN A 161 29.49 -15.31 1.92
C GLN A 161 29.49 -15.45 0.40
N PHE A 162 30.61 -15.08 -0.22
CA PHE A 162 30.80 -15.25 -1.66
C PHE A 162 31.08 -16.71 -2.00
N VAL A 163 30.38 -17.23 -3.01
CA VAL A 163 30.66 -18.54 -3.62
C VAL A 163 30.56 -18.41 -5.14
N ARG A 164 31.33 -19.23 -5.86
CA ARG A 164 31.29 -19.27 -7.32
C ARG A 164 30.93 -20.67 -7.77
N GLU A 165 29.76 -20.83 -8.38
CA GLU A 165 29.14 -22.12 -8.66
C GLU A 165 28.60 -22.19 -10.10
N LEU A 166 28.37 -23.41 -10.60
CA LEU A 166 27.73 -23.61 -11.90
C LEU A 166 26.20 -23.59 -11.76
N VAL A 167 25.56 -22.52 -12.26
CA VAL A 167 24.10 -22.40 -12.35
C VAL A 167 23.70 -22.61 -13.81
N ASN A 168 22.87 -23.62 -14.08
CA ASN A 168 22.46 -23.99 -15.44
C ASN A 168 23.64 -24.18 -16.43
N GLY A 169 24.79 -24.66 -15.92
CA GLY A 169 26.01 -24.88 -16.71
C GLY A 169 26.87 -23.64 -16.93
N VAL A 170 26.53 -22.49 -16.36
CA VAL A 170 27.31 -21.24 -16.43
C VAL A 170 27.90 -20.94 -15.06
N ALA A 171 29.17 -20.55 -15.00
CA ALA A 171 29.79 -20.14 -13.74
C ALA A 171 29.28 -18.77 -13.30
N GLU A 172 28.59 -18.73 -12.18
CA GLU A 172 27.97 -17.53 -11.60
C GLU A 172 28.55 -17.22 -10.22
N ASP A 173 28.63 -15.93 -9.91
CA ASP A 173 29.03 -15.41 -8.61
C ASP A 173 27.77 -15.26 -7.74
N LEU A 174 27.72 -16.01 -6.64
CA LEU A 174 26.57 -16.07 -5.72
C LEU A 174 26.98 -15.58 -4.33
N TYR A 175 25.98 -15.16 -3.55
CA TYR A 175 26.18 -14.69 -2.19
C TYR A 175 25.16 -15.35 -1.28
N TRP A 176 25.64 -16.11 -0.30
CA TRP A 176 24.82 -16.55 0.82
C TRP A 176 24.70 -15.43 1.83
N VAL A 177 23.50 -15.27 2.37
CA VAL A 177 23.21 -14.40 3.50
C VAL A 177 22.88 -15.31 4.68
N SER A 178 23.59 -15.16 5.79
CA SER A 178 23.48 -16.03 6.98
C SER A 178 23.77 -15.29 8.26
#